data_AF-A0A562IFD2-F1
#
_entry.id   AF-A0A562IFD2-F1
#
_cell.length_a   1.000
_cell.length_b   1.000
_cell.length_c   1.000
_cell.angle_alpha   90.00
_cell.angle_beta   90.00
_cell.angle_gamma   90.00
#
_symmetry.space_group_name_H-M   'P 1'
#
loop_
_entity.id
_entity.type
_entity.pdbx_description
1 polymer ?
#
loop_
_entity_poly.entity_id
_entity_poly.type
_entity_poly.pdbx_seq_one_letter_code
_entity_poly.pdbx_strand_id
1 'polypeptide(L)'
;MITEQAPGSPQWAQILISALGLLGGAGGLSVLATVLVQRRKLRTDAAGALTEVALTLVQPLRSRVSELEAEALEVRERMAASQREIQQLRATVWELTRTLERWRGVILAPHATVHRIRLAVAEEDERAPTHHPDSP
;
A
#
# COMPACT_ATOMS: atom_id res chain seq x y z
N MET A 1 19.04 17.47 62.59
CA MET A 1 18.47 16.11 62.60
C MET A 1 18.15 15.77 61.16
N ILE A 2 19.04 15.04 60.49
CA ILE A 2 18.90 14.60 59.10
C ILE A 2 18.93 13.08 59.12
N THR A 3 17.86 12.44 58.69
CA THR A 3 17.89 11.21 57.88
C THR A 3 16.53 11.10 57.23
N GLU A 4 16.48 11.48 55.96
CA GLU A 4 15.33 11.29 55.09
C GLU A 4 15.07 9.79 54.89
N GLN A 5 13.85 9.35 55.18
CA GLN A 5 13.33 8.09 54.69
C GLN A 5 13.01 8.24 53.20
N ALA A 6 13.83 7.65 52.34
CA ALA A 6 13.52 7.46 50.92
C ALA A 6 12.39 6.42 50.77
N PRO A 7 11.26 6.74 50.10
CA PRO A 7 10.21 5.78 49.84
C PRO A 7 10.51 5.01 48.55
N GLY A 8 10.45 3.67 48.62
CA GLY A 8 10.28 2.81 47.44
C GLY A 8 11.56 2.18 46.88
N SER A 9 12.19 1.24 47.61
CA SER A 9 12.94 0.19 46.92
C SER A 9 11.92 -0.76 46.27
N PRO A 10 12.07 -1.04 44.97
CA PRO A 10 11.02 -1.75 44.25
C PRO A 10 11.01 -3.23 44.60
N GLN A 11 9.82 -3.77 44.89
CA GLN A 11 9.59 -5.14 45.38
C GLN A 11 10.23 -6.23 44.50
N TRP A 12 10.39 -5.97 43.20
CA TRP A 12 11.08 -6.87 42.28
C TRP A 12 12.54 -7.10 42.67
N ALA A 13 13.21 -6.10 43.26
CA ALA A 13 14.61 -6.23 43.69
C ALA A 13 14.71 -7.12 44.93
N GLN A 14 13.75 -7.04 45.86
CA GLN A 14 13.66 -7.95 47.01
C GLN A 14 13.34 -9.38 46.57
N ILE A 15 12.44 -9.57 45.60
CA ILE A 15 12.13 -10.90 45.05
C ILE A 15 13.38 -11.50 44.38
N LEU A 16 14.14 -10.71 43.62
CA LEU A 16 15.37 -11.20 43.01
C LEU A 16 16.45 -11.54 44.04
N ILE A 17 16.63 -10.73 45.08
CA ILE A 17 17.63 -10.98 46.12
C ILE A 17 17.22 -12.19 46.98
N SER A 18 15.93 -12.36 47.28
CA SER A 18 15.42 -13.54 47.99
C SER A 18 15.49 -14.81 47.13
N ALA A 19 15.18 -14.73 45.84
CA ALA A 19 15.31 -15.85 44.91
C ALA A 19 16.79 -16.24 44.69
N LEU A 20 17.70 -15.26 44.64
CA LEU A 20 19.12 -15.49 44.50
C LEU A 20 19.76 -16.01 45.79
N GLY A 21 19.27 -15.59 46.96
CA GLY A 21 19.65 -16.11 48.26
C GLY A 21 19.21 -17.56 48.50
N LEU A 22 18.07 -17.98 47.95
CA LEU A 22 17.60 -19.37 48.02
C LEU A 22 18.33 -20.31 47.05
N LEU A 23 18.80 -19.80 45.91
CA LEU A 23 19.45 -20.60 44.88
C LEU A 23 20.95 -20.89 45.16
N GLY A 24 21.53 -20.25 46.18
CA GLY A 24 22.93 -20.44 46.58
C GLY A 24 23.20 -21.60 47.54
N GLY A 25 22.17 -22.29 48.04
CA GLY A 25 22.33 -23.38 49.02
C GLY A 25 22.27 -24.76 48.41
N ALA A 26 23.43 -25.39 48.16
CA ALA A 26 23.76 -26.83 47.99
C ALA A 26 22.86 -27.80 47.17
N GLY A 27 21.64 -27.45 46.75
CA GLY A 27 20.68 -28.32 46.06
C GLY A 27 20.34 -27.92 44.62
N GLY A 28 20.84 -26.78 44.12
CA GLY A 28 20.43 -26.21 42.83
C GLY A 28 20.98 -26.91 41.57
N LEU A 29 21.99 -27.77 41.69
CA LEU A 29 22.64 -28.39 40.53
C LEU A 29 21.89 -29.61 39.98
N SER A 30 21.08 -30.31 40.79
CA SER A 30 20.32 -31.48 40.31
C SER A 30 19.14 -31.06 39.40
N VAL A 31 18.52 -29.91 39.69
CA VAL A 31 17.43 -29.35 38.87
C VAL A 31 17.94 -28.76 37.56
N LEU A 32 19.17 -28.21 37.53
CA LEU A 32 19.76 -27.70 36.29
C LEU A 32 20.02 -28.82 35.27
N ALA A 33 20.36 -30.04 35.72
CA ALA A 33 20.57 -31.17 34.81
C ALA A 33 19.26 -31.65 34.14
N THR A 34 18.16 -31.74 34.88
CA THR A 34 16.85 -32.11 34.31
C THR A 34 16.31 -31.05 33.38
N VAL A 35 16.49 -29.77 33.71
CA VAL A 35 16.11 -28.64 32.85
C VAL A 35 16.91 -28.63 31.54
N LEU A 36 18.20 -28.98 31.56
CA LEU A 36 19.03 -29.03 30.34
C LEU A 36 18.55 -30.12 29.37
N VAL A 37 18.18 -31.29 29.89
CA VAL A 37 17.68 -32.41 29.09
C VAL A 37 16.30 -32.09 28.52
N GLN A 38 15.41 -31.47 29.31
CA GLN A 38 14.12 -30.97 28.82
C GLN A 38 14.28 -29.92 27.71
N ARG A 39 15.25 -29.00 27.84
CA ARG A 39 15.53 -27.99 26.80
C ARG A 39 15.90 -28.60 25.46
N ARG A 40 16.61 -29.73 25.47
CA ARG A 40 17.05 -30.41 24.23
C ARG A 40 15.89 -31.10 23.52
N LYS A 41 14.99 -31.72 24.29
CA LYS A 41 13.77 -32.37 23.78
C LYS A 41 12.75 -31.34 23.27
N LEU A 42 12.58 -30.24 24.01
CA LEU A 42 11.75 -29.11 23.57
C LEU A 42 12.27 -28.45 22.30
N ARG A 43 13.59 -28.40 22.08
CA ARG A 43 14.15 -27.91 20.81
C ARG A 43 13.84 -28.82 19.62
N THR A 44 13.79 -30.13 19.84
CA THR A 44 13.50 -31.10 18.78
C THR A 44 12.01 -31.09 18.44
N ASP A 45 11.15 -31.08 19.47
CA ASP A 45 9.70 -31.00 19.29
C ASP A 45 9.27 -29.62 18.74
N ALA A 46 9.94 -28.54 19.15
CA ALA A 46 9.71 -27.21 18.58
C ALA A 46 10.23 -27.09 17.14
N ALA A 47 11.34 -27.75 16.77
CA ALA A 47 11.79 -27.77 15.38
C ALA A 47 10.80 -28.53 14.47
N GLY A 48 10.23 -29.64 14.96
CA GLY A 48 9.16 -30.36 14.29
C GLY A 48 7.91 -29.50 14.12
N ALA A 49 7.42 -28.91 15.22
CA ALA A 49 6.24 -28.03 15.20
C ALA A 49 6.45 -26.76 14.37
N LEU A 50 7.64 -26.14 14.41
CA LEU A 50 7.95 -24.98 13.57
C LEU A 50 8.05 -25.35 12.09
N THR A 51 8.55 -26.55 11.75
CA THR A 51 8.58 -27.02 10.36
C THR A 51 7.16 -27.29 9.85
N GLU A 52 6.31 -27.87 10.69
CA GLU A 52 4.92 -28.17 10.34
C GLU A 52 4.06 -26.89 10.28
N VAL A 53 4.26 -25.95 11.19
CA VAL A 53 3.65 -24.61 11.15
C VAL A 53 4.17 -23.80 9.96
N ALA A 54 5.46 -23.88 9.66
CA ALA A 54 6.02 -23.24 8.47
C ALA A 54 5.41 -23.84 7.20
N LEU A 55 5.30 -25.16 7.08
CA LEU A 55 4.72 -25.79 5.88
C LEU A 55 3.23 -25.49 5.73
N THR A 56 2.48 -25.46 6.84
CA THR A 56 1.03 -25.19 6.83
C THR A 56 0.68 -23.72 6.63
N LEU A 57 1.56 -22.78 7.00
CA LEU A 57 1.32 -21.35 6.83
C LEU A 57 1.97 -20.77 5.55
N VAL A 58 3.10 -21.32 5.10
CA VAL A 58 3.78 -20.81 3.90
C VAL A 58 2.97 -21.08 2.64
N GLN A 59 2.27 -22.22 2.53
CA GLN A 59 1.40 -22.50 1.39
C GLN A 59 0.27 -21.47 1.21
N PRO A 60 -0.56 -21.18 2.23
CA PRO A 60 -1.59 -20.16 2.11
C PRO A 60 -1.02 -18.75 1.98
N LEU A 61 0.13 -18.43 2.58
CA LEU A 61 0.78 -17.13 2.35
C LEU A 61 1.24 -16.98 0.91
N ARG A 62 1.81 -18.02 0.30
CA ARG A 62 2.20 -18.00 -1.12
C ARG A 62 0.99 -17.81 -2.04
N SER A 63 -0.13 -18.50 -1.76
CA SER A 63 -1.34 -18.33 -2.56
C SER A 63 -1.92 -16.92 -2.43
N ARG A 64 -1.94 -16.36 -1.21
CA ARG A 64 -2.37 -14.98 -0.97
C ARG A 64 -1.45 -13.95 -1.61
N VAL A 65 -0.14 -14.17 -1.58
CA VAL A 65 0.83 -13.30 -2.27
C VAL A 65 0.61 -13.37 -3.77
N SER A 66 0.42 -14.55 -4.37
CA SER A 66 0.15 -14.66 -5.82
C SER A 66 -1.18 -14.02 -6.22
N GLU A 67 -2.21 -14.11 -5.37
CA GLU A 67 -3.51 -13.46 -5.58
C GLU A 67 -3.36 -11.93 -5.54
N LEU A 68 -2.65 -11.41 -4.52
CA LEU A 68 -2.37 -9.98 -4.40
C LEU A 68 -1.46 -9.45 -5.52
N GLU A 69 -0.51 -10.25 -6.00
CA GLU A 69 0.33 -9.90 -7.16
C GLU A 69 -0.51 -9.79 -8.43
N ALA A 70 -1.45 -10.72 -8.65
CA ALA A 70 -2.38 -10.68 -9.76
C ALA A 70 -3.31 -9.46 -9.68
N GLU A 71 -3.88 -9.17 -8.52
CA GLU A 71 -4.70 -7.98 -8.29
C GLU A 71 -3.91 -6.68 -8.50
N ALA A 72 -2.65 -6.64 -8.04
CA ALA A 72 -1.78 -5.48 -8.23
C ALA A 72 -1.45 -5.24 -9.71
N LEU A 73 -1.27 -6.30 -10.50
CA LEU A 73 -1.11 -6.19 -11.95
C LEU A 73 -2.39 -5.66 -12.62
N GLU A 74 -3.55 -6.21 -12.25
CA GLU A 74 -4.84 -5.78 -12.79
C GLU A 74 -5.12 -4.29 -12.47
N VAL A 75 -4.85 -3.85 -11.24
CA VAL A 75 -4.98 -2.44 -10.84
C VAL A 75 -4.04 -1.56 -11.66
N ARG A 76 -2.80 -1.99 -11.91
CA ARG A 76 -1.85 -1.24 -12.76
C ARG A 76 -2.34 -1.12 -14.20
N GLU A 77 -2.90 -2.19 -14.75
CA GLU A 77 -3.48 -2.16 -16.11
C GLU A 77 -4.67 -1.22 -16.19
N ARG A 78 -5.60 -1.28 -15.22
CA ARG A 78 -6.73 -0.35 -15.14
C ARG A 78 -6.26 1.10 -14.99
N MET A 79 -5.22 1.35 -14.18
CA MET A 79 -4.63 2.68 -14.04
C MET A 79 -3.98 3.16 -15.34
N ALA A 80 -3.30 2.28 -16.07
CA ALA A 80 -2.73 2.62 -17.37
C ALA A 80 -3.82 2.93 -18.41
N ALA A 81 -4.93 2.18 -18.40
CA ALA A 81 -6.09 2.44 -19.25
C ALA A 81 -6.73 3.81 -18.92
N SER A 82 -7.03 4.08 -17.65
CA SER A 82 -7.62 5.36 -17.25
C SER A 82 -6.69 6.54 -17.53
N GLN A 83 -5.37 6.38 -17.37
CA GLN A 83 -4.41 7.41 -17.74
C GLN A 83 -4.48 7.73 -19.24
N ARG A 84 -4.65 6.73 -20.11
CA ARG A 84 -4.84 6.95 -21.57
C ARG A 84 -6.14 7.68 -21.86
N GLU A 85 -7.24 7.27 -21.23
CA GLU A 85 -8.56 7.93 -21.38
C GLU A 85 -8.48 9.40 -20.94
N ILE A 86 -7.85 9.69 -19.80
CA ILE A 86 -7.63 11.07 -19.34
C ILE A 86 -6.85 11.88 -20.37
N GLN A 87 -5.81 11.31 -20.99
CA GLN A 87 -5.04 12.02 -22.00
C GLN A 87 -5.86 12.27 -23.28
N GLN A 88 -6.67 11.30 -23.72
CA GLN A 88 -7.59 11.48 -24.85
C GLN A 88 -8.63 12.56 -24.57
N LEU A 89 -9.21 12.54 -23.36
CA LEU A 89 -10.18 13.55 -22.95
C LEU A 89 -9.55 14.93 -22.85
N ARG A 90 -8.32 15.04 -22.31
CA ARG A 90 -7.57 16.31 -22.29
C ARG A 90 -7.30 16.85 -23.68
N ALA A 91 -6.91 16.00 -24.63
CA ALA A 91 -6.72 16.40 -26.02
C ALA A 91 -8.03 16.92 -26.63
N THR A 92 -9.15 16.22 -26.38
CA THR A 92 -10.49 16.63 -26.84
C THR A 92 -10.90 17.98 -26.25
N VAL A 93 -10.76 18.16 -24.94
CA VAL A 93 -11.07 19.43 -24.25
C VAL A 93 -10.22 20.57 -24.80
N TRP A 94 -8.93 20.31 -25.05
CA TRP A 94 -8.03 21.32 -25.61
C TRP A 94 -8.44 21.73 -27.03
N GLU A 95 -8.82 20.79 -27.88
CA GLU A 95 -9.32 21.08 -29.22
C GLU A 95 -10.61 21.90 -29.16
N LEU A 96 -11.60 21.47 -28.36
CA LEU A 96 -12.85 22.21 -28.17
C LEU A 96 -12.62 23.63 -27.65
N THR A 97 -11.68 23.79 -26.72
CA THR A 97 -11.32 25.12 -26.18
C THR A 97 -10.75 26.02 -27.27
N ARG A 98 -9.90 25.47 -28.16
CA ARG A 98 -9.37 26.23 -29.31
C ARG A 98 -10.44 26.59 -30.32
N THR A 99 -11.36 25.68 -30.63
CA THR A 99 -12.49 25.97 -31.52
C THR A 99 -13.36 27.08 -30.94
N LEU A 100 -13.68 27.02 -29.65
CA LEU A 100 -14.43 28.08 -28.96
C LEU A 100 -13.71 29.42 -29.01
N GLU A 101 -12.41 29.46 -28.75
CA GLU A 101 -11.63 30.70 -28.80
C GLU A 101 -11.59 31.28 -30.23
N ARG A 102 -11.48 30.42 -31.25
CA ARG A 102 -11.54 30.83 -32.66
C ARG A 102 -12.91 31.43 -33.00
N TRP A 103 -14.00 30.78 -32.60
CA TRP A 103 -15.36 31.29 -32.81
C TRP A 103 -15.59 32.61 -32.08
N ARG A 104 -15.11 32.72 -30.84
CA ARG A 104 -15.15 33.96 -30.06
C ARG A 104 -14.43 35.10 -30.80
N GLY A 105 -13.25 34.83 -31.36
CA GLY A 105 -12.51 35.80 -32.16
C GLY A 105 -13.26 36.28 -33.41
N VAL A 106 -13.92 35.35 -34.13
CA VAL A 106 -14.71 35.69 -35.32
C VAL A 106 -15.94 36.52 -34.96
N ILE A 107 -16.65 36.17 -33.88
CA ILE A 107 -17.86 36.87 -33.44
C ILE A 107 -17.55 38.28 -32.95
N LEU A 108 -16.45 38.46 -32.21
CA LEU A 108 -16.04 39.75 -31.66
C LEU A 108 -15.28 40.64 -32.65
N ALA A 109 -15.03 40.17 -33.88
CA ALA A 109 -14.34 40.95 -34.88
C ALA A 109 -15.15 42.20 -35.29
N PRO A 110 -14.53 43.37 -35.50
CA PRO A 110 -15.24 44.62 -35.86
C PRO A 110 -16.05 44.53 -37.17
N HIS A 111 -15.71 43.58 -38.03
CA HIS A 111 -16.33 43.33 -39.33
C HIS A 111 -17.12 42.00 -39.33
N ALA A 112 -17.46 41.48 -38.15
CA ALA A 112 -18.27 40.28 -38.02
C ALA A 112 -19.64 40.50 -38.67
N THR A 113 -19.92 39.72 -39.71
CA THR A 113 -21.24 39.64 -40.34
C THR A 113 -21.77 38.23 -40.20
N VAL A 114 -23.10 38.07 -40.15
CA VAL A 114 -23.74 36.75 -40.05
C VAL A 114 -23.25 35.79 -41.15
N HIS A 115 -23.02 36.30 -42.36
CA HIS A 115 -22.48 35.50 -43.46
C HIS A 115 -21.06 34.96 -43.17
N ARG A 116 -20.16 35.80 -42.64
CA ARG A 116 -18.81 35.35 -42.27
C ARG A 116 -18.80 34.36 -41.11
N ILE A 117 -19.66 34.57 -40.11
CA ILE A 117 -19.80 33.62 -38.99
C ILE A 117 -20.27 32.26 -39.52
N ARG A 118 -21.24 32.24 -40.44
CA ARG A 118 -21.72 30.99 -41.07
C ARG A 118 -20.62 30.28 -41.87
N LEU A 119 -19.81 31.01 -42.63
CA LEU A 119 -18.67 30.43 -43.35
C LEU A 119 -17.64 29.84 -42.38
N ALA A 120 -17.28 30.57 -41.32
CA ALA A 120 -16.33 30.07 -40.32
C ALA A 120 -16.84 28.81 -39.58
N VAL A 121 -18.14 28.71 -39.33
CA VAL A 121 -18.76 27.50 -38.75
C VAL A 121 -18.74 26.36 -39.76
N ALA A 122 -19.07 26.60 -41.03
CA ALA A 122 -19.03 25.57 -42.08
C ALA A 122 -17.60 25.03 -42.29
N GLU A 123 -16.59 25.92 -42.33
CA GLU A 123 -15.18 25.52 -42.40
C GLU A 123 -14.73 24.71 -41.19
N GLU A 124 -15.31 24.93 -40.00
CA GLU A 124 -14.99 24.15 -38.81
C GLU A 124 -15.67 22.78 -38.83
N ASP A 125 -16.89 22.68 -39.38
CA ASP A 125 -17.62 21.43 -39.57
C ASP A 125 -16.93 20.53 -40.61
N GLU A 126 -16.35 21.14 -41.65
CA GLU A 126 -15.48 20.44 -42.63
C GLU A 126 -14.12 20.02 -42.04
N ARG A 127 -13.61 20.80 -41.06
CA ARG A 127 -12.32 20.54 -40.40
C ARG A 127 -12.45 19.53 -39.25
N ALA A 128 -13.65 19.35 -38.71
CA ALA A 128 -13.94 18.29 -37.77
C ALA A 128 -13.73 16.94 -38.50
N PRO A 129 -12.70 16.15 -38.13
CA PRO A 129 -12.60 14.82 -38.68
C PRO A 129 -13.88 14.10 -38.29
N THR A 130 -14.62 13.58 -39.27
CA THR A 130 -15.69 12.62 -39.00
C THR A 130 -15.04 11.49 -38.21
N HIS A 131 -15.17 11.54 -36.89
CA HIS A 131 -14.82 10.43 -36.01
C HIS A 131 -15.90 9.39 -36.27
N HIS A 132 -15.78 8.71 -37.40
CA HIS A 132 -16.43 7.44 -37.64
C HIS A 132 -15.77 6.51 -36.62
N PRO A 133 -16.48 6.07 -35.57
CA PRO A 133 -15.96 5.01 -34.76
C PRO A 133 -15.89 3.79 -35.68
N ASP A 134 -14.71 3.47 -36.18
CA ASP A 134 -14.46 2.20 -36.83
C ASP A 134 -14.95 1.11 -35.86
N SER A 135 -16.06 0.49 -36.25
CA SER A 135 -16.61 -0.71 -35.64
C SER A 135 -15.64 -1.85 -35.90
N PRO A 136 -15.23 -2.53 -34.84
CA PRO A 136 -15.50 -3.98 -34.75
C PRO A 136 -16.44 -4.34 -33.59
#